data_AF-A0A428YXH5-F1
#
_entry.id   AF-A0A428YXH5-F1
#
_cell.length_a   1.000
_cell.length_b   1.000
_cell.length_c   1.000
_cell.angle_alpha   90.00
_cell.angle_beta   90.00
_cell.angle_gamma   90.00
#
_symmetry.space_group_name_H-M   'P 1'
#
loop_
_entity.id
_entity.type
_entity.pdbx_description
1 polymer ?
#
loop_
_entity_poly.entity_id
_entity_poly.type
_entity_poly.pdbx_seq_one_letter_code
_entity_poly.pdbx_strand_id
1 'polypeptide(L)'
;MEWSGPDRGIADAVGARLGIRFLYWSDAVGDLDLRRTRLRTVRLAGAELRSVRLPRSIETVLLRDPPAGLQVEAPDEGSRVDLRLFQDGSDVVIPTGLRRVSTVWLRVGGEVSAAVLETLSELRDLTLTFNAPPGIITDLAHLPRQLRTLKLDDAYGLDPDALPELPRLRSLVLHGTRRTTATTLRRRFTHGPVTLSVDGAKSERWLAEHMDNPFRDWVEESTAFGRAACAAYTRAQQAISAIAPEAADRSAAGEQALRDLVADLNTINSEHELIDTILREQAWNAFRELAGRLSTPDTRAAEWFDQDRRF
;
A
#
# COMPACT_ATOMS: atom_id res chain seq x y z
N MET A 1 -12.39 18.40 3.30
CA MET A 1 -13.33 18.26 4.42
C MET A 1 -13.23 16.83 4.91
N GLU A 2 -13.25 16.61 6.22
CA GLU A 2 -13.19 15.28 6.83
C GLU A 2 -14.47 15.00 7.60
N TRP A 3 -14.93 13.75 7.58
CA TRP A 3 -16.13 13.29 8.25
C TRP A 3 -15.99 11.80 8.63
N SER A 4 -16.62 11.39 9.72
CA SER A 4 -16.68 9.98 10.16
C SER A 4 -18.11 9.60 10.51
N GLY A 5 -18.50 8.38 10.15
CA GLY A 5 -19.80 7.79 10.48
C GLY A 5 -20.88 7.99 9.41
N PRO A 6 -22.17 7.87 9.75
CA PRO A 6 -23.26 7.91 8.77
C PRO A 6 -23.46 9.29 8.13
N ASP A 7 -24.19 9.31 7.02
CA ASP A 7 -24.64 10.56 6.39
C ASP A 7 -25.65 11.27 7.29
N ARG A 8 -25.17 12.23 8.09
CA ARG A 8 -26.02 13.08 8.94
C ARG A 8 -26.28 14.44 8.27
N GLY A 9 -26.48 14.43 6.95
CA GLY A 9 -26.65 15.63 6.12
C GLY A 9 -25.33 16.21 5.60
N ILE A 10 -24.24 15.45 5.67
CA ILE A 10 -22.92 15.89 5.20
C ILE A 10 -22.92 16.05 3.68
N ALA A 11 -23.58 15.15 2.94
CA ALA A 11 -23.67 15.24 1.49
C ALA A 11 -24.35 16.55 1.03
N ASP A 12 -25.46 16.92 1.68
CA ASP A 12 -26.18 18.16 1.41
C ASP A 12 -25.36 19.39 1.82
N ALA A 13 -24.70 19.36 2.98
CA ALA A 13 -23.85 20.44 3.45
C ALA A 13 -22.67 20.70 2.51
N VAL A 14 -22.05 19.64 1.96
CA VAL A 14 -21.01 19.73 0.93
C VAL A 14 -21.60 20.24 -0.37
N GLY A 15 -22.79 19.76 -0.77
CA GLY A 15 -23.49 20.20 -1.98
C GLY A 15 -23.82 21.69 -2.00
N ALA A 16 -24.18 22.27 -0.85
CA ALA A 16 -24.47 23.69 -0.70
C ALA A 16 -23.22 24.59 -0.79
N ARG A 17 -22.01 24.03 -0.66
CA ARG A 17 -20.76 24.79 -0.55
C ARG A 17 -19.87 24.61 -1.79
N LEU A 18 -19.90 25.60 -2.67
CA LEU A 18 -19.20 25.56 -3.97
C LEU A 18 -17.68 25.42 -3.87
N GLY A 19 -17.08 25.80 -2.75
CA GLY A 19 -15.64 25.74 -2.51
C GLY A 19 -15.12 24.36 -2.09
N ILE A 20 -15.98 23.43 -1.67
CA ILE A 20 -15.52 22.11 -1.21
C ILE A 20 -15.35 21.19 -2.41
N ARG A 21 -14.10 20.82 -2.69
CA ARG A 21 -13.72 19.92 -3.81
C ARG A 21 -13.18 18.56 -3.35
N PHE A 22 -12.93 18.40 -2.04
CA PHE A 22 -12.31 17.23 -1.45
C PHE A 22 -13.10 16.78 -0.22
N LEU A 23 -13.48 15.50 -0.19
CA LEU A 23 -14.14 14.87 0.96
C LEU A 23 -13.39 13.60 1.35
N TYR A 24 -13.00 13.53 2.62
CA TYR A 24 -12.51 12.34 3.28
C TYR A 24 -13.61 11.85 4.21
N TRP A 25 -14.08 10.62 4.02
CA TRP A 25 -15.18 10.05 4.77
C TRP A 25 -14.77 8.68 5.29
N SER A 26 -14.55 8.56 6.60
CA SER A 26 -14.32 7.27 7.28
C SER A 26 -15.61 6.71 7.87
N ASP A 27 -15.67 5.40 8.07
CA ASP A 27 -16.83 4.74 8.67
C ASP A 27 -18.14 5.06 7.94
N ALA A 28 -18.05 5.24 6.62
CA ALA A 28 -19.19 5.47 5.76
C ALA A 28 -20.09 4.23 5.74
N VAL A 29 -21.39 4.42 5.84
CA VAL A 29 -22.36 3.32 5.91
C VAL A 29 -23.50 3.52 4.91
N GLY A 30 -24.02 2.42 4.38
CA GLY A 30 -25.22 2.43 3.55
C GLY A 30 -24.98 3.00 2.14
N ASP A 31 -25.90 3.87 1.70
CA ASP A 31 -25.94 4.38 0.33
C ASP A 31 -25.64 5.89 0.33
N LEU A 32 -24.60 6.30 -0.39
CA LEU A 32 -24.17 7.69 -0.48
C LEU A 32 -24.55 8.31 -1.82
N ASP A 33 -25.22 9.46 -1.80
CA ASP A 33 -25.50 10.25 -3.00
C ASP A 33 -24.73 11.57 -3.00
N LEU A 34 -23.61 11.62 -3.73
CA LEU A 34 -22.74 12.78 -3.85
C LEU A 34 -23.00 13.57 -5.14
N ARG A 35 -24.03 13.22 -5.94
CA ARG A 35 -24.25 13.79 -7.28
C ARG A 35 -24.50 15.29 -7.26
N ARG A 36 -25.05 15.82 -6.16
CA ARG A 36 -25.33 17.25 -5.96
C ARG A 36 -24.11 18.06 -5.53
N THR A 37 -22.98 17.41 -5.31
CA THR A 37 -21.73 18.06 -4.90
C THR A 37 -20.89 18.51 -6.10
N ARG A 38 -19.81 19.25 -5.84
CA ARG A 38 -18.79 19.62 -6.83
C ARG A 38 -17.45 18.92 -6.55
N LEU A 39 -17.48 17.80 -5.84
CA LEU A 39 -16.26 17.08 -5.47
C LEU A 39 -15.48 16.68 -6.71
N ARG A 40 -14.16 16.87 -6.64
CA ARG A 40 -13.18 16.33 -7.58
C ARG A 40 -12.52 15.09 -7.02
N THR A 41 -12.36 15.04 -5.70
CA THR A 41 -11.75 13.91 -5.02
C THR A 41 -12.63 13.47 -3.87
N VAL A 42 -12.85 12.16 -3.79
CA VAL A 42 -13.45 11.52 -2.65
C VAL A 42 -12.53 10.41 -2.14
N ARG A 43 -12.34 10.35 -0.83
CA ARG A 43 -11.70 9.23 -0.14
C ARG A 43 -12.73 8.61 0.79
N LEU A 44 -13.05 7.34 0.58
CA LEU A 44 -14.05 6.62 1.34
C LEU A 44 -13.43 5.40 2.01
N ALA A 45 -13.86 5.14 3.25
CA ALA A 45 -13.62 3.91 3.98
C ALA A 45 -14.90 3.56 4.76
N GLY A 46 -15.27 2.29 4.81
CA GLY A 46 -16.44 1.85 5.57
C GLY A 46 -16.90 0.46 5.16
N ALA A 47 -16.87 -0.47 6.12
CA ALA A 47 -17.23 -1.88 5.88
C ALA A 47 -18.72 -2.07 5.53
N GLU A 48 -19.59 -1.15 5.95
CA GLU A 48 -21.03 -1.19 5.70
C GLU A 48 -21.47 -0.35 4.48
N LEU A 49 -20.52 0.18 3.71
CA LEU A 49 -20.82 0.98 2.51
C LEU A 49 -21.34 0.07 1.39
N ARG A 50 -22.56 0.32 0.92
CA ARG A 50 -23.20 -0.47 -0.15
C ARG A 50 -23.11 0.17 -1.52
N SER A 51 -23.37 1.47 -1.61
CA SER A 51 -23.33 2.18 -2.88
C SER A 51 -22.88 3.63 -2.75
N VAL A 52 -22.29 4.14 -3.83
CA VAL A 52 -21.88 5.54 -3.94
C VAL A 52 -22.24 6.08 -5.31
N ARG A 53 -22.99 7.18 -5.35
CA ARG A 53 -23.24 7.93 -6.59
C ARG A 53 -22.36 9.16 -6.65
N LEU A 54 -21.50 9.23 -7.66
CA LEU A 54 -20.47 10.26 -7.76
C LEU A 54 -20.94 11.48 -8.57
N PRO A 55 -20.46 12.70 -8.26
CA PRO A 55 -20.76 13.89 -9.06
C PRO A 55 -20.09 13.83 -10.43
N ARG A 56 -20.66 14.55 -11.40
CA ARG A 56 -20.07 14.70 -12.75
C ARG A 56 -18.68 15.31 -12.77
N SER A 57 -18.30 16.03 -11.71
CA SER A 57 -17.00 16.67 -11.57
C SER A 57 -15.91 15.78 -10.98
N ILE A 58 -16.22 14.51 -10.67
CA ILE A 58 -15.27 13.60 -10.03
C ILE A 58 -14.08 13.32 -10.96
N GLU A 59 -12.88 13.37 -10.39
CA GLU A 59 -11.59 13.16 -11.05
C GLU A 59 -10.81 12.05 -10.35
N THR A 60 -10.92 11.92 -9.03
CA THR A 60 -10.22 10.90 -8.24
C THR A 60 -11.15 10.24 -7.23
N VAL A 61 -11.11 8.91 -7.18
CA VAL A 61 -11.82 8.12 -6.18
C VAL A 61 -10.79 7.25 -5.47
N LEU A 62 -10.66 7.46 -4.16
CA LEU A 62 -9.83 6.61 -3.30
C LEU A 62 -10.73 5.77 -2.40
N LEU A 63 -10.60 4.46 -2.45
CA LEU A 63 -11.31 3.53 -1.58
C LEU A 63 -10.30 2.76 -0.75
N ARG A 64 -10.53 2.71 0.56
CA ARG A 64 -9.80 1.86 1.49
C ARG A 64 -10.67 0.67 1.86
N ASP A 65 -10.13 -0.54 1.64
CA ASP A 65 -10.76 -1.82 1.95
C ASP A 65 -12.25 -1.85 1.58
N PRO A 66 -12.61 -1.60 0.30
CA PRO A 66 -14.01 -1.53 -0.11
C PRO A 66 -14.70 -2.88 0.11
N PRO A 67 -15.93 -2.91 0.66
CA PRO A 67 -16.63 -4.15 0.87
C PRO A 67 -16.96 -4.85 -0.45
N ALA A 68 -16.99 -6.18 -0.40
CA ALA A 68 -17.41 -6.99 -1.53
C ALA A 68 -18.83 -6.59 -1.98
N GLY A 69 -18.99 -6.30 -3.28
CA GLY A 69 -20.27 -5.91 -3.86
C GLY A 69 -20.55 -4.41 -3.89
N LEU A 70 -19.64 -3.55 -3.41
CA LEU A 70 -19.76 -2.09 -3.53
C LEU A 70 -20.12 -1.67 -4.97
N GLN A 71 -21.22 -0.92 -5.08
CA GLN A 71 -21.72 -0.36 -6.34
C GLN A 71 -21.31 1.11 -6.46
N VAL A 72 -20.61 1.48 -7.53
CA VAL A 72 -20.23 2.87 -7.79
C VAL A 72 -20.92 3.38 -9.05
N GLU A 73 -21.84 4.32 -8.90
CA GLU A 73 -22.45 5.05 -10.03
C GLU A 73 -21.55 6.23 -10.39
N ALA A 74 -20.59 5.98 -11.27
CA ALA A 74 -19.69 7.01 -11.80
C ALA A 74 -20.18 7.53 -13.17
N PRO A 75 -20.00 8.84 -13.46
CA PRO A 75 -20.17 9.37 -14.81
C PRO A 75 -19.34 8.58 -15.83
N ASP A 76 -19.96 8.20 -16.94
CA ASP A 76 -19.34 7.44 -18.03
C ASP A 76 -18.58 6.19 -17.54
N GLU A 77 -19.11 5.51 -16.52
CA GLU A 77 -18.52 4.33 -15.88
C GLU A 77 -17.05 4.52 -15.44
N GLY A 78 -16.70 5.75 -15.06
CA GLY A 78 -15.37 6.09 -14.54
C GLY A 78 -14.33 6.47 -15.59
N SER A 79 -14.71 6.73 -16.85
CA SER A 79 -13.75 7.03 -17.94
C SER A 79 -12.77 8.19 -17.70
N ARG A 80 -13.05 9.07 -16.72
CA ARG A 80 -12.21 10.20 -16.33
C ARG A 80 -11.71 10.11 -14.87
N VAL A 81 -11.88 8.96 -14.24
CA VAL A 81 -11.53 8.74 -12.85
C VAL A 81 -10.15 8.10 -12.75
N ASP A 82 -9.27 8.75 -11.97
CA ASP A 82 -8.11 8.12 -11.35
C ASP A 82 -8.61 7.32 -10.14
N LEU A 83 -8.60 6.00 -10.27
CA LEU A 83 -9.06 5.08 -9.25
C LEU A 83 -7.89 4.62 -8.37
N ARG A 84 -8.00 4.85 -7.06
CA ARG A 84 -7.01 4.44 -6.08
C ARG A 84 -7.64 3.46 -5.09
N LEU A 85 -7.11 2.25 -5.02
CA LEU A 85 -7.61 1.18 -4.16
C LEU A 85 -6.51 0.76 -3.22
N PHE A 86 -6.71 1.01 -1.93
CA PHE A 86 -5.76 0.62 -0.89
C PHE A 86 -6.40 -0.50 -0.07
N GLN A 87 -5.87 -1.70 -0.20
CA GLN A 87 -6.46 -2.92 0.33
C GLN A 87 -5.37 -3.70 1.08
N ASP A 88 -5.61 -4.00 2.34
CA ASP A 88 -4.60 -4.68 3.17
C ASP A 88 -4.69 -6.22 3.06
N GLY A 89 -5.78 -6.76 2.51
CA GLY A 89 -6.00 -8.20 2.31
C GLY A 89 -5.54 -8.75 0.95
N SER A 90 -5.54 -10.09 0.82
CA SER A 90 -5.26 -10.81 -0.43
C SER A 90 -6.42 -10.79 -1.43
N ASP A 91 -7.65 -10.67 -0.94
CA ASP A 91 -8.86 -10.69 -1.76
C ASP A 91 -9.16 -9.28 -2.27
N VAL A 92 -8.46 -8.91 -3.34
CA VAL A 92 -8.60 -7.60 -3.97
C VAL A 92 -9.99 -7.45 -4.58
N VAL A 93 -10.68 -6.39 -4.19
CA VAL A 93 -12.00 -6.02 -4.72
C VAL A 93 -11.87 -4.83 -5.67
N ILE A 94 -12.44 -4.98 -6.87
CA ILE A 94 -12.72 -3.86 -7.77
C ILE A 94 -14.22 -3.57 -7.70
N PRO A 95 -14.65 -2.39 -7.22
CA PRO A 95 -16.07 -2.05 -7.19
C PRO A 95 -16.67 -2.04 -8.60
N THR A 96 -17.96 -2.40 -8.66
CA THR A 96 -18.70 -2.38 -9.91
C THR A 96 -19.07 -0.94 -10.34
N GLY A 97 -19.34 -0.75 -11.63
CA GLY A 97 -19.70 0.56 -12.20
C GLY A 97 -18.51 1.47 -12.54
N LEU A 98 -17.28 0.95 -12.44
CA LEU A 98 -16.02 1.63 -12.79
C LEU A 98 -15.33 1.00 -14.02
N ARG A 99 -16.07 0.30 -14.88
CA ARG A 99 -15.51 -0.52 -15.98
C ARG A 99 -14.65 0.25 -16.98
N ARG A 100 -14.80 1.57 -17.08
CA ARG A 100 -14.12 2.40 -18.08
C ARG A 100 -12.97 3.23 -17.49
N VAL A 101 -12.58 3.01 -16.24
CA VAL A 101 -11.40 3.68 -15.66
C VAL A 101 -10.15 3.36 -16.49
N SER A 102 -9.37 4.40 -16.80
CA SER A 102 -8.14 4.26 -17.58
C SER A 102 -6.89 4.22 -16.71
N THR A 103 -6.98 4.68 -15.47
CA THR A 103 -5.84 4.81 -14.56
C THR A 103 -6.20 4.22 -13.21
N VAL A 104 -5.39 3.26 -12.76
CA VAL A 104 -5.55 2.58 -11.47
C VAL A 104 -4.25 2.60 -10.71
N TRP A 105 -4.34 3.00 -9.44
CA TRP A 105 -3.33 2.68 -8.44
C TRP A 105 -3.91 1.69 -7.44
N LEU A 106 -3.36 0.48 -7.46
CA LEU A 106 -3.70 -0.58 -6.54
C LEU A 106 -2.55 -0.74 -5.54
N ARG A 107 -2.84 -0.57 -4.25
CA ARG A 107 -1.95 -0.95 -3.15
C ARG A 107 -2.55 -2.16 -2.45
N VAL A 108 -1.79 -3.24 -2.37
CA VAL A 108 -2.24 -4.58 -1.93
C VAL A 108 -1.27 -5.18 -0.92
N GLY A 109 -1.69 -6.32 -0.34
CA GLY A 109 -0.90 -7.26 0.47
C GLY A 109 0.39 -7.77 -0.17
N GLY A 110 0.76 -9.02 0.13
CA GLY A 110 1.93 -9.68 -0.47
C GLY A 110 1.68 -10.36 -1.82
N GLU A 111 0.42 -10.46 -2.25
CA GLU A 111 0.01 -11.17 -3.46
C GLU A 111 -1.27 -10.55 -4.06
N VAL A 112 -1.39 -10.60 -5.39
CA VAL A 112 -2.62 -10.26 -6.13
C VAL A 112 -2.72 -11.06 -7.42
N SER A 113 -3.93 -11.48 -7.80
CA SER A 113 -4.21 -12.01 -9.14
C SER A 113 -4.52 -10.87 -10.12
N ALA A 114 -3.86 -10.87 -11.28
CA ALA A 114 -4.16 -9.92 -12.35
C ALA A 114 -5.57 -10.12 -12.95
N ALA A 115 -6.22 -11.26 -12.72
CA ALA A 115 -7.59 -11.53 -13.17
C ALA A 115 -8.60 -10.53 -12.59
N VAL A 116 -8.30 -9.93 -11.42
CA VAL A 116 -9.16 -8.91 -10.82
C VAL A 116 -9.36 -7.67 -11.73
N LEU A 117 -8.39 -7.43 -12.63
CA LEU A 117 -8.39 -6.27 -13.53
C LEU A 117 -9.21 -6.48 -14.80
N GLU A 118 -9.70 -7.70 -15.08
CA GLU A 118 -10.45 -8.01 -16.30
C GLU A 118 -11.72 -7.16 -16.47
N THR A 119 -12.29 -6.74 -15.35
CA THR A 119 -13.48 -5.88 -15.32
C THR A 119 -13.23 -4.47 -15.86
N LEU A 120 -11.96 -4.06 -15.98
CA LEU A 120 -11.54 -2.71 -16.36
C LEU A 120 -11.19 -2.61 -17.85
N SER A 121 -12.24 -2.52 -18.66
CA SER A 121 -12.20 -2.53 -20.13
C SER A 121 -11.38 -1.43 -20.80
N GLU A 122 -11.07 -0.33 -20.10
CA GLU A 122 -10.28 0.79 -20.65
C GLU A 122 -8.95 1.04 -19.91
N LEU A 123 -8.52 0.14 -19.01
CA LEU A 123 -7.31 0.33 -18.20
C LEU A 123 -6.05 0.48 -19.06
N ARG A 124 -5.39 1.64 -18.97
CA ARG A 124 -4.17 1.96 -19.73
C ARG A 124 -2.95 2.16 -18.84
N ASP A 125 -3.16 2.67 -17.62
CA ASP A 125 -2.08 2.97 -16.70
C ASP A 125 -2.35 2.27 -15.38
N LEU A 126 -1.48 1.31 -15.03
CA LEU A 126 -1.56 0.55 -13.80
C LEU A 126 -0.32 0.82 -12.95
N THR A 127 -0.54 1.25 -11.72
CA THR A 127 0.47 1.20 -10.65
C THR A 127 0.04 0.16 -9.64
N LEU A 128 0.91 -0.81 -9.37
CA LEU A 128 0.72 -1.82 -8.35
C LEU A 128 1.81 -1.68 -7.29
N THR A 129 1.42 -1.46 -6.05
CA THR A 129 2.33 -1.34 -4.91
C THR A 129 2.02 -2.43 -3.90
N PHE A 130 3.02 -3.24 -3.55
CA PHE A 130 2.89 -4.25 -2.51
C PHE A 130 3.30 -3.66 -1.15
N ASN A 131 2.46 -3.81 -0.14
CA ASN A 131 2.75 -3.37 1.24
C ASN A 131 3.47 -4.45 2.05
N ALA A 132 3.53 -5.67 1.53
CA ALA A 132 4.19 -6.82 2.14
C ALA A 132 4.99 -7.60 1.09
N PRO A 133 6.14 -8.18 1.47
CA PRO A 133 6.85 -9.10 0.60
C PRO A 133 6.04 -10.41 0.37
N PRO A 134 6.37 -11.19 -0.67
CA PRO A 134 7.37 -10.88 -1.69
C PRO A 134 6.80 -10.07 -2.86
N GLY A 135 5.52 -9.71 -2.84
CA GLY A 135 4.88 -8.98 -3.94
C GLY A 135 4.72 -9.85 -5.19
N ILE A 136 3.78 -10.79 -5.12
CA ILE A 136 3.48 -11.75 -6.20
C ILE A 136 2.32 -11.25 -7.05
N ILE A 137 2.48 -11.35 -8.36
CA ILE A 137 1.38 -11.19 -9.32
C ILE A 137 1.08 -12.55 -9.93
N THR A 138 -0.06 -13.15 -9.57
CA THR A 138 -0.56 -14.36 -10.21
C THR A 138 -1.38 -14.01 -11.44
N ASP A 139 -1.63 -15.01 -12.31
CA ASP A 139 -2.48 -14.86 -13.49
C ASP A 139 -2.08 -13.72 -14.44
N LEU A 140 -0.76 -13.45 -14.56
CA LEU A 140 -0.22 -12.36 -15.38
C LEU A 140 -0.76 -12.32 -16.81
N ALA A 141 -1.17 -13.46 -17.38
CA ALA A 141 -1.82 -13.55 -18.69
C ALA A 141 -3.11 -12.72 -18.80
N HIS A 142 -3.76 -12.39 -17.68
CA HIS A 142 -4.99 -11.60 -17.60
C HIS A 142 -4.73 -10.09 -17.53
N LEU A 143 -3.47 -9.64 -17.57
CA LEU A 143 -3.16 -8.21 -17.66
C LEU A 143 -3.81 -7.59 -18.91
N PRO A 144 -4.47 -6.41 -18.80
CA PRO A 144 -5.17 -5.82 -19.93
C PRO A 144 -4.25 -5.49 -21.11
N ARG A 145 -4.60 -5.99 -22.31
CA ARG A 145 -3.77 -5.84 -23.52
C ARG A 145 -3.61 -4.40 -24.00
N GLN A 146 -4.50 -3.50 -23.57
CA GLN A 146 -4.42 -2.06 -23.87
C GLN A 146 -3.52 -1.26 -22.91
N LEU A 147 -2.92 -1.91 -21.89
CA LEU A 147 -1.96 -1.26 -20.99
C LEU A 147 -0.84 -0.57 -21.77
N ARG A 148 -0.59 0.67 -21.42
CA ARG A 148 0.48 1.55 -21.93
C ARG A 148 1.58 1.71 -20.91
N THR A 149 1.21 1.81 -19.64
CA THR A 149 2.13 1.96 -18.51
C THR A 149 1.84 0.89 -17.47
N LEU A 150 2.88 0.15 -17.09
CA LEU A 150 2.86 -0.74 -15.94
C LEU A 150 3.96 -0.31 -14.97
N LYS A 151 3.57 0.11 -13.78
CA LYS A 151 4.48 0.43 -12.68
C LYS A 151 4.28 -0.59 -11.57
N LEU A 152 5.37 -1.22 -11.15
CA LEU A 152 5.39 -2.23 -10.09
C LEU A 152 6.35 -1.77 -9.00
N ASP A 153 5.83 -1.61 -7.79
CA ASP A 153 6.59 -1.25 -6.60
C ASP A 153 6.61 -2.43 -5.63
N ASP A 154 7.80 -2.87 -5.23
CA ASP A 154 8.07 -4.02 -4.34
C ASP A 154 7.58 -5.39 -4.87
N ALA A 155 7.59 -5.58 -6.19
CA ALA A 155 7.20 -6.82 -6.85
C ALA A 155 8.35 -7.83 -6.94
N TYR A 156 8.96 -8.21 -5.81
CA TYR A 156 10.07 -9.19 -5.77
C TYR A 156 9.67 -10.59 -6.22
N GLY A 157 8.37 -10.91 -6.23
CA GLY A 157 7.81 -12.18 -6.71
C GLY A 157 7.55 -12.22 -8.22
N LEU A 158 7.83 -11.15 -8.96
CA LEU A 158 7.59 -11.10 -10.41
C LEU A 158 8.44 -12.13 -11.16
N ASP A 159 7.75 -13.09 -11.80
CA ASP A 159 8.32 -13.95 -12.83
C ASP A 159 8.36 -13.21 -14.18
N PRO A 160 9.56 -12.86 -14.69
CA PRO A 160 9.69 -12.14 -15.95
C PRO A 160 9.28 -12.96 -17.18
N ASP A 161 9.30 -14.29 -17.09
CA ASP A 161 8.95 -15.19 -18.20
C ASP A 161 7.44 -15.38 -18.32
N ALA A 162 6.71 -15.26 -17.21
CA ALA A 162 5.25 -15.28 -17.18
C ALA A 162 4.58 -13.97 -17.64
N LEU A 163 5.34 -12.87 -17.77
CA LEU A 163 4.80 -11.59 -18.24
C LEU A 163 4.36 -11.71 -19.72
N PRO A 164 3.07 -11.51 -20.05
CA PRO A 164 2.58 -11.72 -21.41
C PRO A 164 3.06 -10.62 -22.37
N GLU A 165 2.88 -10.87 -23.66
CA GLU A 165 3.04 -9.82 -24.67
C GLU A 165 1.93 -8.76 -24.53
N LEU A 166 2.33 -7.54 -24.16
CA LEU A 166 1.44 -6.39 -24.03
C LEU A 166 1.68 -5.43 -25.20
N PRO A 167 0.94 -5.57 -26.33
CA PRO A 167 1.27 -4.91 -27.60
C PRO A 167 1.18 -3.37 -27.54
N ARG A 168 0.45 -2.82 -26.56
CA ARG A 168 0.30 -1.38 -26.36
C ARG A 168 1.25 -0.81 -25.31
N LEU A 169 2.04 -1.65 -24.62
CA LEU A 169 2.94 -1.21 -23.58
C LEU A 169 4.01 -0.28 -24.16
N ARG A 170 4.31 0.79 -23.43
CA ARG A 170 5.31 1.80 -23.75
C ARG A 170 6.24 2.07 -22.59
N SER A 171 5.77 1.88 -21.37
CA SER A 171 6.57 2.09 -20.17
C SER A 171 6.37 0.93 -19.19
N LEU A 172 7.48 0.33 -18.77
CA LEU A 172 7.54 -0.61 -17.64
C LEU A 172 8.47 -0.01 -16.59
N VAL A 173 7.95 0.23 -15.40
CA VAL A 173 8.69 0.83 -14.29
C VAL A 173 8.72 -0.17 -13.14
N LEU A 174 9.92 -0.50 -12.67
CA LEU A 174 10.13 -1.38 -11.52
C LEU A 174 10.87 -0.61 -10.44
N HIS A 175 10.25 -0.46 -9.26
CA HIS A 175 10.93 0.01 -8.05
C HIS A 175 10.90 -1.13 -7.04
N GLY A 176 12.06 -1.65 -6.62
CA GLY A 176 12.10 -2.81 -5.73
C GLY A 176 11.74 -4.11 -6.46
N THR A 177 12.74 -4.76 -7.04
CA THR A 177 12.61 -6.06 -7.74
C THR A 177 13.86 -6.91 -7.51
N ARG A 178 13.80 -8.20 -7.83
CA ARG A 178 15.01 -9.04 -7.90
C ARG A 178 15.93 -8.56 -9.04
N ARG A 179 17.24 -8.61 -8.80
CA ARG A 179 18.27 -8.28 -9.79
C ARG A 179 18.26 -9.23 -10.98
N THR A 180 17.95 -10.50 -10.74
CA THR A 180 17.76 -11.53 -11.78
C THR A 180 16.59 -11.13 -12.69
N THR A 181 15.41 -10.83 -12.14
CA THR A 181 14.23 -10.33 -12.86
C THR A 181 14.56 -9.07 -13.68
N ALA A 182 15.21 -8.07 -13.07
CA ALA A 182 15.62 -6.85 -13.76
C ALA A 182 16.55 -7.13 -14.95
N THR A 183 17.46 -8.10 -14.82
CA THR A 183 18.42 -8.48 -15.88
C THR A 183 17.70 -9.16 -17.05
N THR A 184 16.76 -10.06 -16.77
CA THR A 184 15.94 -10.71 -17.79
C THR A 184 15.08 -9.70 -18.55
N LEU A 185 14.40 -8.79 -17.84
CA LEU A 185 13.55 -7.78 -18.49
C LEU A 185 14.34 -6.74 -19.28
N ARG A 186 15.54 -6.35 -18.82
CA ARG A 186 16.44 -5.50 -19.61
C ARG A 186 16.76 -6.14 -20.94
N ARG A 187 17.15 -7.42 -20.95
CA ARG A 187 17.40 -8.18 -22.19
C ARG A 187 16.16 -8.24 -23.09
N ARG A 188 14.98 -8.53 -22.52
CA ARG A 188 13.71 -8.61 -23.26
C ARG A 188 13.35 -7.31 -23.98
N PHE A 189 13.55 -6.17 -23.33
CA PHE A 189 13.12 -4.86 -23.85
C PHE A 189 14.24 -4.02 -24.50
N THR A 190 15.49 -4.51 -24.55
CA THR A 190 16.67 -3.75 -25.04
C THR A 190 16.45 -3.12 -26.43
N HIS A 191 15.78 -3.83 -27.34
CA HIS A 191 15.56 -3.40 -28.72
C HIS A 191 14.09 -3.15 -29.06
N GLY A 192 13.23 -3.05 -28.04
CA GLY A 192 11.78 -2.88 -28.21
C GLY A 192 11.30 -1.44 -28.05
N PRO A 193 10.01 -1.17 -28.35
CA PRO A 193 9.39 0.14 -28.16
C PRO A 193 9.00 0.46 -26.71
N VAL A 194 9.37 -0.41 -25.76
CA VAL A 194 9.04 -0.29 -24.34
C VAL A 194 10.25 0.29 -23.61
N THR A 195 10.05 1.43 -22.96
CA THR A 195 11.03 2.00 -22.03
C THR A 195 10.96 1.25 -20.70
N LEU A 196 12.05 0.58 -20.33
CA LEU A 196 12.19 -0.05 -19.02
C LEU A 196 12.97 0.86 -18.07
N SER A 197 12.36 1.24 -16.96
CA SER A 197 13.03 1.88 -15.82
C SER A 197 13.12 0.90 -14.67
N VAL A 198 14.30 0.75 -14.06
CA VAL A 198 14.51 -0.12 -12.91
C VAL A 198 15.31 0.62 -11.86
N ASP A 199 14.73 0.68 -10.67
CA ASP A 199 15.32 1.26 -9.47
C ASP A 199 15.19 0.29 -8.28
N GLY A 200 16.10 0.38 -7.30
CA GLY A 200 16.04 -0.45 -6.09
C GLY A 200 16.21 -1.98 -6.30
N ALA A 201 16.86 -2.43 -7.39
CA ALA A 201 17.00 -3.88 -7.67
C ALA A 201 17.95 -4.60 -6.68
N LYS A 202 17.42 -5.56 -5.92
CA LYS A 202 18.13 -6.27 -4.83
C LYS A 202 18.67 -7.63 -5.27
N SER A 203 19.77 -8.09 -4.66
CA SER A 203 20.29 -9.46 -4.92
C SER A 203 19.46 -10.51 -4.19
N GLU A 204 19.51 -11.76 -4.66
CA GLU A 204 18.94 -12.90 -3.94
C GLU A 204 19.48 -12.98 -2.50
N ARG A 205 20.79 -12.80 -2.30
CA ARG A 205 21.40 -12.77 -0.96
C ARG A 205 20.80 -11.66 -0.07
N TRP A 206 20.63 -10.46 -0.62
CA TRP A 206 20.07 -9.34 0.14
C TRP A 206 18.63 -9.61 0.55
N LEU A 207 17.83 -10.14 -0.37
CA LEU A 207 16.43 -10.48 -0.11
C LEU A 207 16.30 -11.63 0.89
N ALA A 208 17.13 -12.67 0.78
CA ALA A 208 17.17 -13.75 1.77
C ALA A 208 17.46 -13.25 3.20
N GLU A 209 18.21 -12.16 3.33
CA GLU A 209 18.57 -11.55 4.63
C GLU A 209 17.56 -10.50 5.12
N HIS A 210 16.89 -9.75 4.22
CA HIS A 210 16.17 -8.52 4.58
C HIS A 210 14.73 -8.41 4.02
N MET A 211 14.21 -9.41 3.31
CA MET A 211 12.89 -9.32 2.65
C MET A 211 11.76 -8.96 3.63
N ASP A 212 11.74 -9.61 4.80
CA ASP A 212 10.72 -9.37 5.84
C ASP A 212 11.11 -8.26 6.82
N ASN A 213 12.21 -7.54 6.56
CA ASN A 213 12.63 -6.44 7.42
C ASN A 213 11.92 -5.14 6.98
N PRO A 214 11.15 -4.48 7.86
CA PRO A 214 10.40 -3.26 7.52
C PRO A 214 11.32 -2.06 7.28
N PHE A 215 12.59 -2.11 7.70
CA PHE A 215 13.58 -1.05 7.49
C PHE A 215 14.52 -1.33 6.31
N ARG A 216 14.25 -2.35 5.50
CA ARG A 216 15.11 -2.75 4.36
C ARG A 216 15.39 -1.61 3.37
N ASP A 217 14.46 -0.66 3.24
CA ASP A 217 14.56 0.45 2.29
C ASP A 217 15.31 1.66 2.87
N TRP A 218 15.50 1.72 4.20
CA TRP A 218 16.31 2.76 4.84
C TRP A 218 17.78 2.70 4.44
N VAL A 219 18.21 1.57 3.86
CA VAL A 219 19.56 1.38 3.31
C VAL A 219 19.80 2.29 2.10
N GLU A 220 18.74 2.73 1.43
CA GLU A 220 18.81 3.68 0.31
C GLU A 220 19.02 5.12 0.79
N GLU A 221 18.49 5.48 1.96
CA GLU A 221 18.76 6.77 2.62
C GLU A 221 20.22 6.86 3.08
N SER A 222 20.68 5.81 3.75
CA SER A 222 22.08 5.65 4.12
C SER A 222 22.37 4.18 4.46
N THR A 223 23.42 3.63 3.84
CA THR A 223 23.76 2.22 4.04
C THR A 223 24.09 1.88 5.50
N ALA A 224 24.75 2.79 6.23
CA ALA A 224 25.08 2.57 7.63
C ALA A 224 23.82 2.61 8.50
N PHE A 225 23.02 3.66 8.34
CA PHE A 225 21.75 3.88 9.03
C PHE A 225 20.77 2.72 8.82
N GLY A 226 20.48 2.37 7.57
CA GLY A 226 19.53 1.31 7.26
C GLY A 226 19.98 -0.06 7.72
N ARG A 227 21.29 -0.37 7.67
CA ARG A 227 21.81 -1.64 8.22
C ARG A 227 21.69 -1.69 9.74
N ALA A 228 21.95 -0.58 10.43
CA ALA A 228 21.80 -0.51 11.87
C ALA A 228 20.33 -0.70 12.27
N ALA A 229 19.39 -0.04 11.57
CA ALA A 229 17.96 -0.19 11.79
C ALA A 229 17.49 -1.62 11.52
N CYS A 230 17.91 -2.22 10.38
CA CYS A 230 17.61 -3.62 10.07
C CYS A 230 18.09 -4.56 11.19
N ALA A 231 19.32 -4.37 11.67
CA ALA A 231 19.88 -5.18 12.75
C ALA A 231 19.12 -5.00 14.08
N ALA A 232 18.71 -3.78 14.41
CA ALA A 232 17.89 -3.50 15.59
C ALA A 232 16.54 -4.23 15.52
N TYR A 233 15.85 -4.15 14.38
CA TYR A 233 14.60 -4.87 14.17
C TYR A 233 14.78 -6.39 14.28
N THR A 234 15.81 -6.95 13.64
CA THR A 234 16.10 -8.39 13.70
C THR A 234 16.36 -8.85 15.14
N ARG A 235 17.08 -8.07 15.96
CA ARG A 235 17.28 -8.37 17.38
C ARG A 235 15.96 -8.38 18.14
N ALA A 236 15.12 -7.37 17.96
CA ALA A 236 13.82 -7.29 18.60
C ALA A 236 12.90 -8.46 18.21
N GLN A 237 12.86 -8.80 16.91
CA GLN A 237 12.11 -9.96 16.41
C GLN A 237 12.60 -11.27 17.03
N GLN A 238 13.92 -11.48 17.12
CA GLN A 238 14.51 -12.67 17.73
C GLN A 238 14.21 -12.75 19.24
N ALA A 239 14.32 -11.63 19.96
CA ALA A 239 13.99 -11.55 21.37
C ALA A 239 12.51 -11.92 21.61
N ILE A 240 11.58 -11.36 20.83
CA ILE A 240 10.15 -11.67 20.93
C ILE A 240 9.86 -13.14 20.60
N SER A 241 10.51 -13.67 19.55
CA SER A 241 10.29 -15.07 19.12
C SER A 241 10.84 -16.08 20.13
N ALA A 242 11.83 -15.70 20.94
CA ALA A 242 12.38 -16.54 22.00
C ALA A 242 11.48 -16.62 23.25
N ILE A 243 10.49 -15.74 23.39
CA ILE A 243 9.56 -15.74 24.52
C ILE A 243 8.55 -16.88 24.34
N ALA A 244 8.51 -17.82 25.29
CA ALA A 244 7.55 -18.92 25.25
C ALA A 244 6.10 -18.40 25.30
N PRO A 245 5.16 -18.98 24.53
CA PRO A 245 3.74 -18.59 24.54
C PRO A 245 3.10 -18.57 25.93
N GLU A 246 3.46 -19.54 26.78
CA GLU A 246 2.90 -19.73 28.12
C GLU A 246 3.76 -19.12 29.24
N ALA A 247 4.75 -18.29 28.90
CA ALA A 247 5.60 -17.64 29.91
C ALA A 247 4.78 -16.66 30.76
N ALA A 248 4.85 -16.80 32.08
CA ALA A 248 4.12 -15.96 33.03
C ALA A 248 4.48 -14.46 32.90
N ASP A 249 5.69 -14.16 32.44
CA ASP A 249 6.23 -12.82 32.22
C ASP A 249 6.25 -12.41 30.73
N ARG A 250 5.55 -13.14 29.85
CA ARG A 250 5.54 -12.90 28.40
C ARG A 250 5.29 -11.44 28.03
N SER A 251 4.32 -10.81 28.68
CA SER A 251 3.99 -9.40 28.41
C SER A 251 5.12 -8.45 28.81
N ALA A 252 5.78 -8.70 29.94
CA ALA A 252 6.86 -7.83 30.43
C ALA A 252 8.14 -8.01 29.61
N ALA A 253 8.51 -9.26 29.29
CA ALA A 253 9.62 -9.56 28.40
C ALA A 253 9.40 -8.98 26.99
N GLY A 254 8.16 -9.07 26.49
CA GLY A 254 7.76 -8.50 25.21
C GLY A 254 7.82 -6.97 25.19
N GLU A 255 7.32 -6.32 26.25
CA GLU A 255 7.47 -4.87 26.43
C GLU A 255 8.94 -4.45 26.43
N GLN A 256 9.81 -5.17 27.15
CA GLN A 256 11.24 -4.85 27.20
C GLN A 256 11.89 -4.94 25.81
N ALA A 257 11.65 -6.04 25.07
CA ALA A 257 12.21 -6.20 23.72
C ALA A 257 11.76 -5.09 22.75
N LEU A 258 10.52 -4.62 22.90
CA LEU A 258 9.97 -3.50 22.14
C LEU A 258 10.60 -2.16 22.55
N ARG A 259 10.80 -1.91 23.85
CA ARG A 259 11.49 -0.71 24.34
C ARG A 259 12.96 -0.68 23.91
N ASP A 260 13.62 -1.83 23.89
CA ASP A 260 14.99 -1.97 23.39
C ASP A 260 15.08 -1.58 21.90
N LEU A 261 14.08 -1.94 21.08
CA LEU A 261 14.00 -1.48 19.69
C LEU A 261 13.91 0.06 19.61
N VAL A 262 13.07 0.69 20.43
CA VAL A 262 12.95 2.16 20.47
C VAL A 262 14.26 2.80 20.92
N ALA A 263 14.94 2.23 21.91
CA ALA A 263 16.24 2.69 22.37
C ALA A 263 17.33 2.58 21.28
N ASP A 264 17.36 1.47 20.55
CA ASP A 264 18.25 1.29 19.40
C ASP A 264 17.99 2.34 18.32
N LEU A 265 16.71 2.57 17.97
CA LEU A 265 16.33 3.59 16.97
C LEU A 265 16.65 5.02 17.44
N ASN A 266 16.51 5.32 18.74
CA ASN A 266 16.96 6.58 19.32
C ASN A 266 18.46 6.79 19.15
N THR A 267 19.27 5.76 19.44
CA THR A 267 20.72 5.80 19.27
C THR A 267 21.08 6.03 17.79
N ILE A 268 20.50 5.22 16.90
CA ILE A 268 20.69 5.34 15.44
C ILE A 268 20.33 6.75 14.95
N ASN A 269 19.21 7.30 15.40
CA ASN A 269 18.83 8.66 15.01
C ASN A 269 19.76 9.73 15.58
N SER A 270 20.29 9.56 16.79
CA SER A 270 21.25 10.51 17.35
C SER A 270 22.59 10.53 16.58
N GLU A 271 22.94 9.42 15.92
CA GLU A 271 24.16 9.32 15.10
C GLU A 271 23.97 9.82 13.67
N HIS A 272 22.76 9.64 13.11
CA HIS A 272 22.49 9.88 11.70
C HIS A 272 21.58 11.08 11.42
N GLU A 273 20.70 11.44 12.34
CA GLU A 273 19.68 12.50 12.23
C GLU A 273 18.75 12.37 11.00
N LEU A 274 18.48 11.13 10.59
CA LEU A 274 17.70 10.82 9.38
C LEU A 274 16.24 10.46 9.64
N ILE A 275 15.84 10.11 10.87
CA ILE A 275 14.46 9.70 11.15
C ILE A 275 13.54 10.93 11.15
N ASP A 276 12.99 11.23 9.98
CA ASP A 276 12.01 12.30 9.78
C ASP A 276 10.58 11.85 10.14
N THR A 277 9.58 12.62 9.69
CA THR A 277 8.17 12.28 9.95
C THR A 277 7.75 10.97 9.26
N ILE A 278 8.27 10.69 8.06
CA ILE A 278 7.93 9.51 7.27
C ILE A 278 8.58 8.26 7.89
N LEU A 279 9.88 8.33 8.18
CA LEU A 279 10.60 7.19 8.76
C LEU A 279 10.10 6.86 10.17
N ARG A 280 9.64 7.86 10.91
CA ARG A 280 8.96 7.65 12.21
C ARG A 280 7.66 6.89 12.08
N GLU A 281 6.82 7.17 11.09
CA GLU A 281 5.60 6.39 10.83
C GLU A 281 5.94 4.95 10.45
N GLN A 282 7.02 4.73 9.69
CA GLN A 282 7.51 3.38 9.38
C GLN A 282 8.01 2.65 10.63
N ALA A 283 8.76 3.33 11.51
CA ALA A 283 9.19 2.80 12.80
C ALA A 283 7.99 2.41 13.69
N TRP A 284 6.96 3.25 13.74
CA TRP A 284 5.72 2.94 14.45
C TRP A 284 5.03 1.70 13.87
N ASN A 285 4.91 1.60 12.55
CA ASN A 285 4.29 0.44 11.91
C ASN A 285 5.04 -0.87 12.23
N ALA A 286 6.38 -0.84 12.16
CA ALA A 286 7.23 -1.98 12.53
C ALA A 286 7.08 -2.37 14.01
N PHE A 287 7.06 -1.38 14.90
CA PHE A 287 6.85 -1.59 16.32
C PHE A 287 5.48 -2.21 16.61
N ARG A 288 4.42 -1.65 16.01
CA ARG A 288 3.05 -2.12 16.15
C ARG A 288 2.88 -3.55 15.65
N GLU A 289 3.53 -3.92 14.55
CA GLU A 289 3.52 -5.30 14.04
C GLU A 289 4.12 -6.28 15.07
N LEU A 290 5.29 -5.96 15.63
CA LEU A 290 5.93 -6.76 16.67
C LEU A 290 5.06 -6.85 17.95
N ALA A 291 4.42 -5.75 18.35
CA ALA A 291 3.48 -5.72 19.47
C ALA A 291 2.24 -6.59 19.21
N GLY A 292 1.74 -6.61 17.97
CA GLY A 292 0.64 -7.48 17.55
C GLY A 292 0.95 -8.97 17.71
N ARG A 293 2.20 -9.39 17.49
CA ARG A 293 2.65 -10.79 17.74
C ARG A 293 2.59 -11.21 19.21
N LEU A 294 2.60 -10.22 20.11
CA LEU A 294 2.42 -10.40 21.54
C LEU A 294 0.94 -10.27 21.98
N SER A 295 0.02 -10.03 21.04
CA SER A 295 -1.38 -9.69 21.31
C SER A 295 -1.54 -8.43 22.18
N THR A 296 -0.57 -7.50 22.10
CA THR A 296 -0.63 -6.22 22.80
C THR A 296 -1.66 -5.30 22.12
N PRO A 297 -2.61 -4.71 22.86
CA PRO A 297 -3.55 -3.74 22.30
C PRO A 297 -2.84 -2.51 21.71
N ASP A 298 -3.32 -1.99 20.57
CA ASP A 298 -2.73 -0.84 19.88
C ASP A 298 -2.54 0.39 20.79
N THR A 299 -3.51 0.66 21.68
CA THR A 299 -3.41 1.78 22.63
C THR A 299 -2.23 1.62 23.58
N ARG A 300 -1.97 0.40 24.03
CA ARG A 300 -0.84 0.09 24.92
C ARG A 300 0.48 0.12 24.18
N ALA A 301 0.51 -0.41 22.95
CA ALA A 301 1.69 -0.31 22.08
C ALA A 301 2.07 1.16 21.82
N ALA A 302 1.09 2.03 21.59
CA ALA A 302 1.31 3.46 21.36
C ALA A 302 1.94 4.13 22.60
N GLU A 303 1.43 3.83 23.80
CA GLU A 303 2.01 4.31 25.06
C GLU A 303 3.49 3.89 25.19
N TRP A 304 3.81 2.61 24.93
CA TRP A 304 5.18 2.11 25.01
C TRP A 304 6.11 2.77 24.01
N PHE A 305 5.65 2.96 22.77
CA PHE A 305 6.43 3.57 21.71
C PHE A 305 6.72 5.04 22.01
N ASP A 306 5.70 5.82 22.39
CA ASP A 306 5.85 7.27 22.58
C ASP A 306 6.54 7.65 23.89
N GLN A 307 6.52 6.80 24.92
CA GLN A 307 7.12 7.12 26.22
C GLN A 307 8.63 7.36 26.13
N ASP A 308 9.35 6.55 25.36
CA ASP A 308 10.83 6.58 25.30
C ASP A 308 11.37 7.11 23.96
N ARG A 309 10.52 7.33 22.95
CA ARG A 309 10.93 7.81 21.62
C ARG A 309 11.41 9.26 21.65
N ARG A 310 12.55 9.51 20.99
CA ARG A 310 13.20 10.83 20.86
C ARG A 310 13.43 11.26 19.41
N PHE A 311 13.15 10.40 18.45
CA PHE A 311 13.19 10.67 17.00
C PHE A 311 11.82 11.09 16.45
#